data_AF-A0A9W4PMY7-F1
#
_entry.id   AF-A0A9W4PMY7-F1
#
_cell.length_a   1.000
_cell.length_b   1.000
_cell.length_c   1.000
_cell.angle_alpha   90.00
_cell.angle_beta   90.00
_cell.angle_gamma   90.00
#
_symmetry.space_group_name_H-M   'P 1'
#
loop_
_entity.id
_entity.type
_entity.pdbx_description
1 polymer ?
#
loop_
_entity_poly.entity_id
_entity_poly.type
_entity_poly.pdbx_seq_one_letter_code
_entity_poly.pdbx_strand_id
1 'polypeptide(L)'
;MSRRKGELSAGAIDRQWPHQVALHNLVSRRRYNEIEAFRADKDCPPLGHSVVYQDEWFHVYCFADEAHALVFSHRFGGEIFDPRERGRGHAWAQWKKGTAKPKRRG
;
A
#
# COMPACT_ATOMS: atom_id res chain seq x y z
N MET A 1 -9.76 21.72 8.78
CA MET A 1 -8.57 20.84 8.82
C MET A 1 -7.48 21.45 7.96
N SER A 2 -6.50 22.11 8.57
CA SER A 2 -5.40 22.76 7.87
C SER A 2 -4.38 21.69 7.43
N ARG A 3 -4.27 21.44 6.13
CA ARG A 3 -3.18 20.60 5.59
C ARG A 3 -1.87 21.36 5.77
N ARG A 4 -0.89 20.77 6.45
CA ARG A 4 0.47 21.32 6.48
C ARG A 4 1.08 21.19 5.09
N LYS A 5 1.71 22.26 4.62
CA LYS A 5 2.37 22.37 3.31
C LYS A 5 3.54 21.35 3.26
N GLY A 6 3.40 20.26 2.51
CA GLY A 6 4.48 19.28 2.27
C GLY A 6 4.11 17.80 2.41
N GLU A 7 3.01 17.46 3.09
CA GLU A 7 2.54 16.06 3.15
C GLU A 7 1.84 15.67 1.84
N LEU A 8 2.39 14.66 1.16
CA LEU A 8 1.77 14.09 -0.04
C LEU A 8 0.38 13.56 0.31
N SER A 9 -0.66 14.11 -0.33
CA SER A 9 -2.02 13.59 -0.16
C SER A 9 -2.10 12.12 -0.61
N ALA A 10 -3.03 11.34 -0.08
CA ALA A 10 -3.24 9.95 -0.52
C ALA A 10 -3.37 9.83 -2.06
N GLY A 11 -4.08 10.76 -2.71
CA GLY A 11 -4.19 10.78 -4.16
C GLY A 11 -2.92 11.27 -4.91
N ALA A 12 -1.97 11.90 -4.23
CA ALA A 12 -0.63 12.17 -4.79
C ALA A 12 0.26 10.92 -4.68
N ILE A 13 0.17 10.19 -3.55
CA ILE A 13 0.85 8.90 -3.35
C ILE A 13 0.36 7.90 -4.39
N ASP A 14 -0.95 7.74 -4.57
CA ASP A 14 -1.48 6.78 -5.54
C ASP A 14 -1.10 7.12 -7.00
N ARG A 15 -0.74 8.37 -7.30
CA ARG A 15 -0.29 8.79 -8.64
C ARG A 15 1.20 8.55 -8.86
N GLN A 16 2.03 8.78 -7.85
CA GLN A 16 3.48 8.61 -7.92
C GLN A 16 3.90 7.15 -7.67
N TRP A 17 3.14 6.42 -6.85
CA TRP A 17 3.35 5.01 -6.50
C TRP A 17 2.05 4.23 -6.66
N PRO A 18 1.64 3.93 -7.91
CA PRO A 18 0.38 3.27 -8.19
C PRO A 18 0.38 1.77 -7.84
N HIS A 19 1.55 1.14 -7.69
CA HIS A 19 1.67 -0.29 -7.41
C HIS A 19 1.80 -0.49 -5.90
N GLN A 20 0.74 -0.96 -5.27
CA GLN A 20 0.67 -1.09 -3.82
C GLN A 20 0.51 -2.55 -3.41
N VAL A 21 1.14 -2.93 -2.29
CA VAL A 21 1.12 -4.28 -1.75
C VAL A 21 0.72 -4.22 -0.28
N ALA A 22 -0.36 -4.88 0.08
CA ALA A 22 -0.80 -5.07 1.46
C ALA A 22 -0.10 -6.29 2.06
N LEU A 23 0.67 -6.08 3.12
CA LEU A 23 1.36 -7.13 3.85
C LEU A 23 0.81 -7.25 5.27
N HIS A 24 0.48 -8.46 5.72
CA HIS A 24 -0.05 -8.66 7.06
C HIS A 24 0.88 -8.07 8.13
N ASN A 25 0.31 -7.35 9.10
CA ASN A 25 1.07 -6.55 10.07
C ASN A 25 2.06 -7.40 10.88
N LEU A 26 1.71 -8.64 11.23
CA LEU A 26 2.65 -9.54 11.93
C LEU A 26 3.89 -9.85 11.10
N VAL A 27 3.75 -10.00 9.78
CA VAL A 27 4.89 -10.25 8.87
C VAL A 27 5.71 -8.98 8.72
N SER A 28 5.05 -7.85 8.49
CA SER A 28 5.67 -6.52 8.39
C SER A 28 6.54 -6.22 9.63
N ARG A 29 6.02 -6.47 10.84
CA ARG A 29 6.76 -6.26 12.09
C ARG A 29 7.92 -7.24 12.28
N ARG A 30 7.70 -8.53 12.00
CA ARG A 30 8.74 -9.57 12.20
C ARG A 30 9.92 -9.41 11.24
N ARG A 31 9.65 -8.95 10.01
CA ARG A 31 10.65 -8.84 8.93
C ARG A 31 11.00 -7.39 8.60
N TYR A 32 10.79 -6.48 9.56
CA TYR A 32 10.96 -5.04 9.37
C TYR A 32 12.31 -4.67 8.74
N ASN A 33 13.42 -5.20 9.28
CA ASN A 33 14.76 -4.89 8.78
C ASN A 33 14.98 -5.35 7.33
N GLU A 34 14.46 -6.53 6.95
CA GLU A 34 14.56 -7.04 5.58
C GLU A 34 13.74 -6.19 4.60
N ILE A 35 12.57 -5.73 5.05
CA ILE A 35 11.68 -4.88 4.27
C ILE A 35 12.31 -3.51 4.06
N GLU A 36 12.83 -2.88 5.11
CA GLU A 36 13.49 -1.58 5.00
C GLU A 36 14.75 -1.66 4.13
N ALA A 37 15.55 -2.73 4.25
CA ALA A 37 16.67 -2.97 3.34
C ALA A 37 16.22 -3.11 1.88
N PHE A 38 15.11 -3.80 1.61
CA PHE A 38 14.55 -3.90 0.26
C PHE A 38 14.07 -2.55 -0.28
N ARG A 39 13.60 -1.66 0.59
CA ARG A 39 13.10 -0.32 0.24
C ARG A 39 14.20 0.72 0.12
N ALA A 40 15.33 0.56 0.83
CA ALA A 40 16.43 1.53 0.83
C ALA A 40 16.96 1.84 -0.57
N ASP A 41 17.00 0.83 -1.45
CA ASP A 41 17.48 0.97 -2.84
C ASP A 41 16.37 1.36 -3.83
N LYS A 42 15.17 1.72 -3.35
CA LYS A 42 13.99 1.94 -4.20
C LYS A 42 13.35 3.28 -3.89
N ASP A 43 12.91 3.98 -4.93
CA ASP A 43 12.17 5.23 -4.82
C ASP A 43 10.77 4.96 -4.25
N CYS A 44 10.70 4.78 -2.93
CA CYS A 44 9.51 4.47 -2.15
C CYS A 44 9.13 5.68 -1.28
N PRO A 45 7.83 5.94 -1.08
CA PRO A 45 7.41 7.05 -0.25
C PRO A 45 7.75 6.77 1.23
N PRO A 46 8.13 7.79 2.00
CA PRO A 46 8.48 7.64 3.42
C PRO A 46 7.28 7.24 4.29
N LEU A 47 6.04 7.45 3.82
CA LEU A 47 4.82 7.05 4.53
C LEU A 47 4.10 5.89 3.82
N GLY A 48 4.09 4.73 4.50
CA GLY A 48 3.09 3.69 4.28
C GLY A 48 1.77 4.03 5.00
N HIS A 49 0.69 3.33 4.65
CA HIS A 49 -0.58 3.39 5.38
C HIS A 49 -1.04 1.99 5.73
N SER A 50 -1.94 1.86 6.69
CA SER A 50 -2.48 0.55 7.10
C SER A 50 -3.94 0.43 6.74
N VAL A 51 -4.37 -0.78 6.41
CA VAL A 51 -5.76 -1.14 6.14
C VAL A 51 -6.18 -2.35 6.96
N VAL A 52 -7.49 -2.53 7.14
CA VAL A 52 -8.12 -3.62 7.87
C VAL A 52 -8.98 -4.44 6.93
N TYR A 53 -8.79 -5.76 6.94
CA TYR A 53 -9.62 -6.72 6.22
C TYR A 53 -9.91 -7.91 7.14
N GLN A 54 -11.18 -8.27 7.31
CA GLN A 54 -11.62 -9.37 8.19
C GLN A 54 -10.97 -9.32 9.60
N ASP A 55 -11.02 -8.14 10.24
CA ASP A 55 -10.44 -7.87 11.56
C ASP A 55 -8.91 -8.00 11.67
N GLU A 56 -8.22 -8.23 10.55
CA GLU A 56 -6.77 -8.27 10.48
C GLU A 56 -6.19 -6.99 9.89
N TRP A 57 -5.03 -6.57 10.43
CA TRP A 57 -4.32 -5.37 9.99
C TRP A 57 -3.26 -5.70 8.96
N PHE A 58 -3.20 -4.89 7.91
CA PHE A 58 -2.22 -4.97 6.84
C PHE A 58 -1.50 -3.63 6.68
N HIS A 59 -0.19 -3.66 6.52
CA HIS A 59 0.60 -2.49 6.14
C HIS A 59 0.72 -2.45 4.61
N VAL A 60 0.39 -1.30 4.02
CA VAL A 60 0.43 -1.08 2.59
C VAL A 60 1.75 -0.41 2.21
N TYR A 61 2.53 -1.11 1.41
CA TYR A 61 3.77 -0.65 0.81
C TYR A 61 3.52 -0.19 -0.61
N CYS A 62 4.00 1.01 -0.97
CA CYS A 62 3.78 1.60 -2.28
C CYS A 62 5.09 1.61 -3.09
N PHE A 63 4.98 1.29 -4.38
CA PHE A 63 6.08 1.22 -5.33
C PHE A 63 5.71 1.97 -6.62
N ALA A 64 6.71 2.60 -7.23
CA ALA A 64 6.57 3.29 -8.51
C ALA A 64 6.58 2.30 -9.69
N ASP A 65 7.27 1.17 -9.51
CA ASP A 65 7.43 0.10 -10.50
C ASP A 65 6.63 -1.15 -10.08
N GLU A 66 5.86 -1.69 -11.03
CA GLU A 66 5.10 -2.93 -10.88
C GLU A 66 6.00 -4.13 -10.56
N ALA A 67 7.17 -4.22 -11.21
CA ALA A 67 8.09 -5.33 -11.01
C ALA A 67 8.58 -5.39 -9.56
N HIS A 68 8.85 -4.23 -8.95
CA HIS A 68 9.23 -4.16 -7.54
C HIS A 68 8.10 -4.59 -6.60
N ALA A 69 6.86 -4.19 -6.90
CA ALA A 69 5.69 -4.62 -6.14
C ALA A 69 5.49 -6.14 -6.22
N LEU A 70 5.66 -6.74 -7.40
CA LEU A 70 5.56 -8.18 -7.59
C LEU A 70 6.66 -8.94 -6.84
N VAL A 71 7.92 -8.51 -6.97
CA VAL A 71 9.05 -9.12 -6.22
C VAL A 71 8.81 -9.01 -4.71
N PHE A 72 8.32 -7.87 -4.23
CA PHE A 72 7.99 -7.67 -2.83
C PHE A 72 6.87 -8.62 -2.37
N SER A 73 5.78 -8.71 -3.15
CA SER A 73 4.67 -9.63 -2.92
C SER A 73 5.14 -11.08 -2.81
N HIS A 74 5.93 -11.55 -3.79
CA HIS A 74 6.46 -12.92 -3.79
C HIS A 74 7.43 -13.19 -2.62
N ARG A 75 8.28 -12.23 -2.27
CA ARG A 75 9.30 -12.41 -1.22
C ARG A 75 8.74 -12.39 0.20
N PHE A 76 7.72 -11.58 0.44
CA PHE A 76 7.17 -11.35 1.78
C PHE A 76 5.77 -11.94 1.98
N GLY A 77 5.14 -12.47 0.93
CA GLY A 77 3.78 -12.99 0.98
C GLY A 77 2.72 -11.88 1.06
N GLY A 78 3.00 -10.73 0.44
CA GLY A 78 2.08 -9.61 0.37
C GLY A 78 1.06 -9.78 -0.75
N GLU A 79 -0.11 -9.15 -0.61
CA GLU A 79 -1.17 -9.17 -1.61
C GLU A 79 -1.21 -7.85 -2.40
N ILE A 80 -1.48 -7.92 -3.70
CA ILE A 80 -1.65 -6.71 -4.50
C ILE A 80 -2.86 -5.93 -4.00
N PHE A 81 -2.64 -4.65 -3.69
CA PHE A 81 -3.63 -3.74 -3.16
C PHE A 81 -4.00 -2.71 -4.23
N ASP A 82 -5.30 -2.60 -4.52
CA ASP A 82 -5.80 -1.53 -5.38
C ASP A 82 -6.26 -0.34 -4.52
N PRO A 83 -5.69 0.87 -4.71
CA PRO A 83 -6.08 2.06 -3.95
C PRO A 83 -7.56 2.42 -4.02
N ARG A 84 -8.28 1.95 -5.05
CA ARG A 84 -9.73 2.12 -5.22
C ARG A 84 -10.54 1.31 -4.22
N GLU A 85 -9.96 0.24 -3.67
CA GLU A 85 -10.56 -0.59 -2.62
C GLU A 85 -10.33 -0.01 -1.23
N ARG A 86 -9.53 1.04 -1.11
CA ARG A 86 -9.36 1.76 0.14
C ARG A 86 -10.66 2.43 0.57
N GLY A 87 -11.04 2.21 1.82
CA GLY A 87 -12.17 2.87 2.43
C GLY A 87 -12.02 4.39 2.49
N ARG A 88 -13.13 5.08 2.78
CA ARG A 88 -13.20 6.55 2.79
C ARG A 88 -14.04 7.01 3.99
N GLY A 89 -13.80 8.24 4.45
CA GLY A 89 -14.55 8.84 5.57
C GLY A 89 -14.37 8.06 6.87
N HIS A 90 -15.48 7.75 7.55
CA HIS A 90 -15.50 6.95 8.78
C HIS A 90 -14.86 5.56 8.61
N ALA A 91 -14.93 4.97 7.41
CA ALA A 91 -14.37 3.65 7.11
C ALA A 91 -13.00 3.73 6.43
N TRP A 92 -12.21 4.79 6.65
CA TRP A 92 -10.95 5.05 5.93
C TRP A 92 -9.94 3.90 6.00
N ALA A 93 -9.91 3.15 7.10
CA ALA A 93 -9.00 2.02 7.29
C ALA A 93 -9.51 0.72 6.63
N GLN A 94 -10.79 0.64 6.25
CA GLN A 94 -11.33 -0.62 5.74
C GLN A 94 -10.82 -0.91 4.32
N TRP A 95 -10.29 -2.11 4.11
CA TRP A 95 -10.01 -2.63 2.77
C TRP A 95 -11.25 -3.32 2.21
N LYS A 96 -11.83 -2.74 1.16
CA LYS A 96 -12.98 -3.28 0.43
C LYS A 96 -12.54 -4.24 -0.67
N LYS A 97 -11.80 -5.28 -0.28
CA LYS A 97 -11.21 -6.27 -1.19
C LYS A 97 -12.24 -6.85 -2.15
N GLY A 98 -11.91 -6.90 -3.43
CA GLY A 98 -12.78 -7.43 -4.50
C GLY A 98 -13.84 -6.46 -5.02
N THR A 99 -13.86 -5.20 -4.55
CA THR A 99 -14.84 -4.20 -5.01
C THR A 99 -14.34 -3.36 -6.19
N ALA A 100 -13.04 -3.41 -6.49
CA ALA A 100 -12.49 -2.68 -7.64
C ALA A 100 -12.97 -3.32 -8.95
N LYS A 101 -13.66 -2.52 -9.78
CA LYS A 101 -14.00 -2.94 -11.15
C LYS A 101 -12.72 -3.09 -11.98
N PRO A 102 -12.62 -4.14 -12.83
CA PRO A 102 -11.51 -4.27 -13.76
C PRO A 102 -11.39 -2.99 -14.60
N LYS A 103 -10.17 -2.48 -14.77
CA LYS A 103 -9.93 -1.36 -15.70
C LYS A 103 -10.41 -1.82 -17.07
N ARG A 104 -11.42 -1.15 -17.62
CA ARG A 104 -11.83 -1.35 -19.01
C ARG A 104 -10.57 -1.09 -19.86
N ARG A 105 -10.09 -2.12 -20.56
CA ARG A 105 -9.06 -1.98 -21.58
C ARG A 105 -9.67 -1.10 -22.68
N GLY A 106 -9.25 0.17 -22.72
CA GLY A 106 -9.48 1.07 -23.85
C GLY A 106 -8.43 0.85 -24.91
#